data_AF-A0A1I2P140-F1
#
_entry.id   AF-A0A1I2P140-F1
#
_cell.length_a   1.000
_cell.length_b   1.000
_cell.length_c   1.000
_cell.angle_alpha   90.00
_cell.angle_beta   90.00
_cell.angle_gamma   90.00
#
_symmetry.space_group_name_H-M   'P 1'
#
loop_
_entity.id
_entity.type
_entity.pdbx_description
1 polymer ?
#
loop_
_entity_poly.entity_id
_entity_poly.type
_entity_poly.pdbx_seq_one_letter_code
_entity_poly.pdbx_strand_id
1 'polypeptide(L)'
;MNLAQIDFQQLRIKHILYKSKVRSVLYGGVYDETFFSRAGPVHQWFSTVGRVRYLNEPELHELVTVHQELNNTAHQLFSLYKGGKIDQAHEGMKSVELNSDRFLELLARLENRLKDNA
;
A
#
# COMPACT_ATOMS: atom_id res chain seq x y z
N MET A 1 4.25 9.14 -22.50
CA MET A 1 3.66 8.35 -21.38
C MET A 1 2.16 8.58 -21.39
N ASN A 2 1.36 7.52 -21.34
CA ASN A 2 -0.09 7.65 -21.15
C ASN A 2 -0.36 8.13 -19.70
N LEU A 3 -1.37 8.97 -19.50
CA LEU A 3 -1.78 9.50 -18.19
C LEU A 3 -1.94 8.39 -17.14
N ALA A 4 -2.50 7.24 -17.52
CA ALA A 4 -2.64 6.08 -16.64
C ALA A 4 -1.29 5.53 -16.15
N GLN A 5 -0.27 5.52 -17.01
CA GLN A 5 1.08 5.14 -16.60
C GLN A 5 1.60 6.10 -15.53
N ILE A 6 1.43 7.41 -15.72
CA ILE A 6 1.89 8.43 -14.75
C ILE A 6 1.18 8.23 -13.40
N ASP A 7 -0.14 8.04 -13.41
CA ASP A 7 -0.93 7.85 -12.20
C ASP A 7 -0.51 6.58 -11.43
N PHE A 8 -0.29 5.46 -12.13
CA PHE A 8 0.16 4.22 -11.50
C PHE A 8 1.62 4.25 -11.05
N GLN A 9 2.51 4.97 -11.75
CA GLN A 9 3.86 5.24 -11.24
C GLN A 9 3.81 6.00 -9.92
N GLN A 10 2.94 7.01 -9.78
CA GLN A 10 2.78 7.73 -8.51
C GLN A 10 2.30 6.80 -7.39
N LEU A 11 1.30 5.95 -7.64
CA LEU A 11 0.83 4.98 -6.65
C LEU A 11 1.94 4.01 -6.22
N ARG A 12 2.72 3.50 -7.18
CA ARG A 12 3.85 2.59 -6.93
C ARG A 12 4.89 3.23 -6.01
N ILE A 13 5.28 4.48 -6.27
CA ILE A 13 6.23 5.22 -5.44
C ILE A 13 5.68 5.40 -4.01
N LYS A 14 4.41 5.77 -3.87
CA LYS A 14 3.76 5.94 -2.56
C LYS A 14 3.71 4.62 -1.78
N HIS A 15 3.46 3.50 -2.46
CA HIS A 15 3.46 2.17 -1.85
C HIS A 15 4.86 1.70 -1.41
N ILE A 16 5.89 1.98 -2.21
CA ILE A 16 7.28 1.72 -1.82
C ILE A 16 7.66 2.51 -0.57
N LEU A 17 7.28 3.79 -0.51
CA LEU A 17 7.48 4.63 0.68
C LEU A 17 6.71 4.06 1.89
N TYR A 18 5.46 3.62 1.68
CA TYR A 18 4.66 2.98 2.72
C TYR A 18 5.38 1.78 3.34
N LYS A 19 5.88 0.86 2.51
CA LYS A 19 6.63 -0.31 2.97
C LYS A 19 7.91 0.06 3.72
N SER A 20 8.65 1.05 3.21
CA SER A 20 9.84 1.57 3.88
C SER A 20 9.51 2.14 5.28
N LYS A 21 8.39 2.85 5.42
CA LYS A 21 7.94 3.38 6.71
C LYS A 21 7.49 2.29 7.68
N VAL A 22 6.79 1.24 7.22
CA VAL A 22 6.45 0.08 8.07
C VAL A 22 7.71 -0.54 8.65
N ARG A 23 8.72 -0.81 7.80
CA ARG A 23 10.02 -1.32 8.25
C ARG A 23 10.67 -0.36 9.24
N SER A 24 10.75 0.93 8.91
CA SER A 24 11.37 1.92 9.80
C SER A 24 10.80 1.84 11.22
N VAL A 25 9.48 1.79 11.40
CA VAL A 25 8.85 1.67 12.73
C VAL A 25 9.28 0.37 13.43
N LEU A 26 9.29 -0.76 12.72
CA LEU A 26 9.66 -2.06 13.28
C LEU A 26 11.16 -2.22 13.56
N TYR A 27 11.99 -1.27 13.15
CA TYR A 27 13.42 -1.19 13.47
C TYR A 27 13.75 0.03 14.36
N GLY A 28 12.76 0.57 15.08
CA GLY A 28 12.98 1.64 16.08
C GLY A 28 12.80 3.07 15.56
N GLY A 29 12.29 3.23 14.35
CA GLY A 29 11.90 4.51 13.78
C GLY A 29 10.62 5.07 14.40
N VAL A 30 10.34 6.34 14.11
CA VAL A 30 9.18 7.05 14.62
C VAL A 30 7.90 6.56 13.93
N TYR A 31 6.90 6.20 14.73
CA TYR A 31 5.54 5.94 14.25
C TYR A 31 4.84 7.26 13.90
N ASP A 32 4.39 7.37 12.65
CA ASP A 32 3.63 8.50 12.14
C ASP A 32 2.16 8.09 11.93
N GLU A 33 1.32 8.42 12.89
CA GLU A 33 -0.11 8.08 12.86
C GLU A 33 -0.82 8.66 11.63
N THR A 34 -0.45 9.87 11.21
CA THR A 34 -1.08 10.52 10.06
C THR A 34 -0.77 9.74 8.78
N PHE A 35 0.47 9.29 8.63
CA PHE A 35 0.92 8.51 7.47
C PHE A 35 0.20 7.16 7.33
N PHE A 36 -0.10 6.47 8.43
CA PHE A 36 -0.79 5.17 8.43
C PHE A 36 -2.33 5.28 8.56
N SER A 37 -2.86 6.50 8.62
CA SER A 37 -4.30 6.77 8.64
C SER A 37 -4.90 6.93 7.23
N ARG A 38 -6.19 7.28 7.18
CA ARG A 38 -6.86 7.69 5.92
C ARG A 38 -6.29 8.98 5.31
N ALA A 39 -5.52 9.77 6.06
CA ALA A 39 -4.78 10.91 5.53
C ALA A 39 -3.48 10.50 4.83
N GLY A 40 -3.09 9.21 4.90
CA GLY A 40 -1.89 8.68 4.31
C GLY A 40 -1.85 8.79 2.78
N PRO A 41 -0.64 8.82 2.19
CA PRO A 41 -0.47 9.13 0.76
C PRO A 41 -1.14 8.12 -0.17
N VAL A 42 -1.16 6.84 0.19
CA VAL A 42 -1.80 5.79 -0.62
C VAL A 42 -3.32 5.91 -0.56
N HIS A 43 -3.90 6.08 0.64
CA HIS A 43 -5.34 6.31 0.79
C HIS A 43 -5.78 7.59 0.06
N GLN A 44 -5.00 8.67 0.20
CA GLN A 44 -5.28 9.92 -0.50
C GLN A 44 -5.29 9.70 -2.01
N TRP A 45 -4.31 8.99 -2.57
CA TRP A 45 -4.28 8.67 -4.01
C TRP A 45 -5.54 7.91 -4.45
N PHE A 46 -5.99 6.91 -3.67
CA PHE A 46 -7.23 6.19 -3.98
C PHE A 46 -8.45 7.13 -3.97
N SER A 47 -8.51 8.06 -3.01
CA SER A 47 -9.65 8.97 -2.88
C SER A 47 -9.70 10.08 -3.94
N THR A 48 -8.54 10.53 -4.44
CA THR A 48 -8.43 11.70 -5.34
C THR A 48 -8.18 11.33 -6.80
N VAL A 49 -7.40 10.30 -7.07
CA VAL A 49 -7.06 9.85 -8.43
C VAL A 49 -7.81 8.56 -8.75
N GLY A 50 -7.63 7.53 -7.91
CA GLY A 50 -8.24 6.21 -8.08
C GLY A 50 -9.76 6.29 -8.30
N ARG A 51 -10.47 6.90 -7.35
CA ARG A 51 -11.92 7.03 -7.37
C ARG A 51 -12.44 7.93 -8.49
N VAL A 52 -11.67 8.92 -8.93
CA VAL A 52 -12.13 9.85 -9.96
C VAL A 52 -11.99 9.25 -11.36
N ARG A 53 -10.92 8.48 -11.61
CA ARG A 53 -10.55 8.03 -12.95
C ARG A 53 -10.73 6.54 -13.18
N TYR A 54 -10.60 5.72 -12.15
CA TYR A 54 -10.50 4.26 -12.26
C TYR A 54 -11.57 3.53 -11.45
N LEU A 55 -12.63 4.23 -11.04
CA LEU A 55 -13.69 3.67 -10.16
C LEU A 55 -14.34 2.42 -10.73
N ASN A 56 -14.46 2.31 -12.06
CA ASN A 56 -15.13 1.19 -12.71
C ASN A 56 -14.18 0.00 -12.95
N GLU A 57 -12.90 0.13 -12.57
CA GLU A 57 -11.92 -0.93 -12.79
C GLU A 57 -11.92 -1.91 -11.62
N PRO A 58 -12.18 -3.21 -11.83
CA PRO A 58 -12.28 -4.19 -10.75
C PRO A 58 -10.97 -4.33 -9.96
N GLU A 59 -9.81 -4.22 -10.63
CA GLU A 59 -8.49 -4.26 -9.98
C GLU A 59 -8.28 -3.07 -9.06
N LEU A 60 -8.93 -1.92 -9.28
CA LEU A 60 -8.86 -0.81 -8.33
C LEU A 60 -9.52 -1.19 -7.00
N HIS A 61 -10.68 -1.83 -7.06
CA HIS A 61 -11.36 -2.30 -5.84
C HIS A 61 -10.52 -3.34 -5.10
N GLU A 62 -9.88 -4.24 -5.83
CA GLU A 62 -8.97 -5.22 -5.22
C GLU A 62 -7.74 -4.55 -4.60
N LEU A 63 -7.14 -3.56 -5.28
CA LEU A 63 -6.03 -2.76 -4.75
C LEU A 63 -6.39 -2.03 -3.45
N VAL A 64 -7.60 -1.48 -3.35
CA VAL A 64 -8.08 -0.84 -2.11
C VAL A 64 -8.18 -1.88 -0.98
N THR A 65 -8.74 -3.06 -1.27
CA THR A 65 -8.85 -4.15 -0.29
C THR A 65 -7.48 -4.62 0.20
N VAL A 66 -6.54 -4.88 -0.72
CA VAL A 66 -5.17 -5.29 -0.37
C VAL A 66 -4.45 -4.21 0.44
N HIS A 67 -4.68 -2.92 0.14
CA HIS A 67 -4.12 -1.84 0.94
C HIS A 67 -4.73 -1.76 2.35
N GLN A 68 -6.03 -2.07 2.51
CA GLN A 68 -6.65 -2.17 3.84
C GLN A 68 -6.06 -3.34 4.63
N GLU A 69 -5.86 -4.50 4.01
CA GLU A 69 -5.17 -5.65 4.61
C GLU A 69 -3.75 -5.28 5.06
N LEU A 70 -2.98 -4.58 4.21
CA LEU A 70 -1.66 -4.06 4.54
C LEU A 70 -1.67 -3.13 5.77
N ASN A 71 -2.64 -2.23 5.87
CA ASN A 71 -2.76 -1.32 7.02
C ASN A 71 -3.11 -2.08 8.30
N ASN A 72 -4.04 -3.04 8.21
CA ASN A 72 -4.42 -3.86 9.36
C ASN A 72 -3.23 -4.68 9.87
N THR A 73 -2.49 -5.32 8.97
CA THR A 73 -1.25 -6.04 9.32
C THR A 73 -0.24 -5.07 9.93
N ALA A 74 0.05 -3.93 9.30
CA ALA A 74 1.03 -2.97 9.82
C ALA A 74 0.68 -2.48 11.24
N HIS A 75 -0.57 -2.09 11.50
CA HIS A 75 -1.01 -1.69 12.84
C HIS A 75 -0.86 -2.80 13.88
N GLN A 76 -1.17 -4.05 13.50
CA GLN A 76 -0.93 -5.20 14.37
C GLN A 76 0.56 -5.35 14.71
N LEU A 77 1.45 -5.23 13.72
CA LEU A 77 2.89 -5.32 13.96
C LEU A 77 3.40 -4.18 14.84
N PHE A 78 2.91 -2.96 14.64
CA PHE A 78 3.26 -1.81 15.50
C PHE A 78 2.83 -2.04 16.95
N SER A 79 1.64 -2.63 17.15
CA SER A 79 1.18 -2.99 18.49
C SER A 79 2.04 -4.07 19.13
N LEU A 80 2.47 -5.09 18.36
CA LEU A 80 3.38 -6.14 18.86
C LEU A 80 4.75 -5.54 19.23
N TYR A 81 5.31 -4.70 18.36
CA TYR A 81 6.59 -4.05 18.58
C TYR A 81 6.57 -3.15 19.82
N LYS A 82 5.56 -2.27 19.94
CA LYS A 82 5.36 -1.42 21.12
C LYS A 82 5.13 -2.23 22.39
N GLY A 83 4.53 -3.42 22.28
CA GLY A 83 4.34 -4.36 23.38
C GLY A 83 5.57 -5.21 23.72
N GLY A 84 6.73 -4.96 23.10
CA GLY A 84 7.98 -5.69 23.36
C GLY A 84 8.08 -7.07 22.68
N LYS A 85 7.09 -7.45 21.85
CA LYS A 85 7.07 -8.71 21.11
C LYS A 85 7.79 -8.55 19.76
N ILE A 86 9.08 -8.23 19.83
CA ILE A 86 9.89 -7.82 18.67
C ILE A 86 9.97 -8.94 17.62
N ASP A 87 10.26 -10.17 18.04
CA ASP A 87 10.39 -11.31 17.12
C ASP A 87 9.09 -11.56 16.35
N GLN A 88 7.94 -11.51 17.03
CA GLN A 88 6.62 -11.69 16.38
C GLN A 88 6.32 -10.55 15.39
N ALA A 89 6.71 -9.32 15.74
CA ALA A 89 6.54 -8.18 14.86
C ALA A 89 7.43 -8.30 13.61
N HIS A 90 8.66 -8.80 13.75
CA HIS A 90 9.59 -9.04 12.65
C HIS A 90 9.16 -10.22 11.77
N GLU A 91 8.72 -11.33 12.36
CA GLU A 91 8.18 -12.46 11.61
C GLU A 91 6.95 -12.06 10.78
N GLY A 92 6.07 -11.24 11.37
CA GLY A 92 4.89 -10.72 10.70
C GLY A 92 5.19 -9.83 9.49
N MET A 93 6.41 -9.32 9.34
CA MET A 93 6.85 -8.60 8.14
C MET A 93 6.70 -9.44 6.87
N LYS A 94 6.83 -10.78 6.96
CA LYS A 94 6.60 -11.68 5.82
C LYS A 94 5.20 -11.49 5.20
N SER A 95 4.20 -11.24 6.03
CA SER A 95 2.82 -10.97 5.57
C SER A 95 2.71 -9.61 4.88
N VAL A 96 3.45 -8.61 5.35
CA VAL A 96 3.53 -7.28 4.70
C VAL A 96 4.19 -7.40 3.33
N GLU A 97 5.26 -8.18 3.19
CA GLU A 97 5.91 -8.42 1.89
C GLU A 97 4.95 -9.15 0.94
N LEU A 98 4.30 -10.23 1.37
CA LEU A 98 3.34 -10.97 0.54
C LEU A 98 2.20 -10.08 0.03
N ASN A 99 1.58 -9.30 0.91
CA ASN A 99 0.50 -8.40 0.52
C ASN A 99 1.01 -7.25 -0.35
N SER A 100 2.25 -6.79 -0.13
CA SER A 100 2.89 -5.79 -0.99
C SER A 100 3.14 -6.31 -2.40
N ASP A 101 3.57 -7.56 -2.53
CA ASP A 101 3.83 -8.17 -3.85
C ASP A 101 2.50 -8.35 -4.60
N ARG A 102 1.45 -8.84 -3.92
CA ARG A 102 0.10 -8.89 -4.47
C ARG A 102 -0.40 -7.51 -4.92
N PHE A 103 -0.15 -6.46 -4.13
CA PHE A 103 -0.51 -5.09 -4.50
C PHE A 103 0.19 -4.64 -5.80
N LEU A 104 1.50 -4.89 -5.92
CA LEU A 104 2.27 -4.50 -7.10
C LEU A 104 1.88 -5.31 -8.35
N GLU A 105 1.58 -6.59 -8.20
CA GLU A 105 1.07 -7.45 -9.27
C GLU A 105 -0.29 -6.95 -9.79
N LEU A 106 -1.23 -6.64 -8.90
CA LEU A 106 -2.53 -6.08 -9.29
C LEU A 106 -2.39 -4.74 -10.00
N LEU A 107 -1.51 -3.86 -9.51
CA LEU A 107 -1.23 -2.58 -10.15
C LEU A 107 -0.64 -2.77 -11.55
N ALA A 108 0.26 -3.74 -11.73
CA ALA A 108 0.83 -4.06 -13.04
C ALA A 108 -0.22 -4.65 -14.01
N ARG A 109 -1.13 -5.50 -13.52
CA ARG A 109 -2.24 -6.06 -14.32
C ARG A 109 -3.18 -4.95 -14.80
N LEU A 110 -3.59 -4.05 -13.90
CA LEU A 110 -4.40 -2.88 -14.24
C LEU A 110 -3.71 -1.99 -15.27
N GLU A 111 -2.42 -1.70 -15.04
CA GLU A 111 -1.61 -0.89 -15.95
C GLU A 111 -1.52 -1.51 -17.35
N ASN A 112 -1.34 -2.82 -17.47
CA ASN A 112 -1.27 -3.50 -18.76
C ASN A 112 -2.62 -3.53 -19.47
N ARG A 113 -3.71 -3.87 -18.76
CA ARG A 113 -5.05 -3.90 -19.35
C ARG A 113 -5.47 -2.53 -19.92
N LEU A 114 -5.13 -1.45 -19.22
CA LEU A 114 -5.42 -0.10 -19.71
C LEU A 114 -4.47 0.39 -20.81
N LYS A 115 -3.32 -0.26 -21.01
CA LYS A 115 -2.48 -0.03 -22.20
C LYS A 115 -3.03 -0.77 -23.42
N ASP A 116 -3.51 -1.99 -23.23
CA ASP A 116 -4.04 -2.82 -24.33
C ASP A 116 -5.39 -2.31 -24.86
N ASN A 117 -6.14 -1.59 -24.03
CA ASN A 117 -7.42 -0.97 -24.36
C ASN A 117 -7.32 0.49 -24.88
N ALA A 118 -6.12 1.05 -24.98
CA ALA A 118 -5.86 2.44 -25.40
C ALA A 118 -5.30 2.52 -26.82
#